data_AF-A0A2S2Q9M0-F1
#
_entry.id   AF-A0A2S2Q9M0-F1
#
_cell.length_a   1.000
_cell.length_b   1.000
_cell.length_c   1.000
_cell.angle_alpha   90.00
_cell.angle_beta   90.00
_cell.angle_gamma   90.00
#
_symmetry.space_group_name_H-M   'P 1'
#
loop_
_entity.id
_entity.type
_entity.pdbx_description
1 polymer ?
#
loop_
_entity_poly.entity_id
_entity_poly.type
_entity_poly.pdbx_seq_one_letter_code
_entity_poly.pdbx_strand_id
1 'polypeptide(L)'
;MVDGKVCNAITETSSQVCYICGVSPKNINNIDFIKNRTNNISTYSFGLSTLHARIRFFECLMHISYRLEVKKWQMRSKEEKQSFQARKTYIINLFRKEVGIIISQPKQGSGSSNDGNTARWFFENPMLSAEITGLNIELISRFGVILTTISCGFHTNILAFEKYAMDTAKLYIEHYNWYYMPASVHKILLHGTDVIKHCLLPIEQLSEEASEARNKHYKSFREHFTRKTS
;
A
#
# COMPACT_ATOMS: atom_id res chain seq x y z
N MET A 1 -0.35 15.59 -6.37
CA MET A 1 -1.18 14.37 -6.46
C MET A 1 -2.19 14.33 -5.34
N VAL A 2 -3.21 13.47 -5.43
CA VAL A 2 -4.32 13.43 -4.46
C VAL A 2 -4.43 12.04 -3.84
N ASP A 3 -4.82 11.97 -2.57
CA ASP A 3 -5.02 10.70 -1.87
C ASP A 3 -6.04 9.81 -2.61
N GLY A 4 -5.85 8.49 -2.49
CA GLY A 4 -6.69 7.50 -3.13
C GLY A 4 -8.17 7.64 -2.73
N LYS A 5 -8.50 8.11 -1.51
CA LYS A 5 -9.90 8.34 -1.13
C LYS A 5 -10.53 9.48 -1.92
N VAL A 6 -9.77 10.53 -2.23
CA VAL A 6 -10.27 11.64 -3.05
C VAL A 6 -10.43 11.19 -4.49
N CYS A 7 -9.48 10.40 -5.02
CA CYS A 7 -9.59 9.80 -6.35
C CYS A 7 -10.89 8.97 -6.44
N ASN A 8 -11.15 8.12 -5.45
CA ASN A 8 -12.36 7.30 -5.40
C ASN A 8 -13.66 8.12 -5.37
N ALA A 9 -13.66 9.27 -4.68
CA ALA A 9 -14.81 10.16 -4.66
C ALA A 9 -15.02 10.83 -6.04
N ILE A 10 -13.94 11.22 -6.72
CA ILE A 10 -13.98 11.82 -8.06
C ILE A 10 -14.44 10.80 -9.11
N THR A 11 -14.03 9.54 -8.99
CA THR A 11 -14.36 8.48 -9.95
C THR A 11 -15.63 7.71 -9.59
N GLU A 12 -16.31 8.07 -8.50
CA GLU A 12 -17.48 7.35 -7.98
C GLU A 12 -17.21 5.85 -7.76
N THR A 13 -15.98 5.49 -7.38
CA THR A 13 -15.55 4.10 -7.17
C THR A 13 -15.37 3.76 -5.70
N SER A 14 -15.67 2.51 -5.34
CA SER A 14 -15.36 1.99 -4.01
C SER A 14 -13.84 1.89 -3.78
N SER A 15 -13.40 2.04 -2.53
CA SER A 15 -11.99 1.89 -2.13
C SER A 15 -11.39 0.50 -2.38
N GLN A 16 -12.25 -0.50 -2.59
CA GLN A 16 -11.85 -1.86 -2.91
C GLN A 16 -11.74 -2.12 -4.42
N VAL A 17 -12.25 -1.21 -5.26
CA VAL A 17 -12.24 -1.32 -6.71
C VAL A 17 -11.10 -0.47 -7.25
N CYS A 18 -10.38 -0.98 -8.25
CA CYS A 18 -9.39 -0.14 -8.93
C CYS A 18 -10.10 0.92 -9.78
N TYR A 19 -9.87 2.20 -9.52
CA TYR A 19 -10.48 3.28 -10.30
C TYR A 19 -9.92 3.39 -11.74
N ILE A 20 -8.80 2.73 -12.05
CA ILE A 20 -8.21 2.73 -13.40
C ILE A 20 -8.95 1.74 -14.31
N CYS A 21 -8.99 0.47 -13.92
CA CYS A 21 -9.56 -0.60 -14.76
C CYS A 21 -10.96 -1.05 -14.30
N GLY A 22 -11.46 -0.58 -13.15
CA GLY A 22 -12.76 -0.96 -12.59
C GLY A 22 -12.84 -2.38 -12.04
N VAL A 23 -11.70 -3.07 -11.85
CA VAL A 23 -11.71 -4.46 -11.36
C VAL A 23 -12.11 -4.53 -9.90
N SER A 24 -13.00 -5.46 -9.57
CA SER A 24 -13.41 -5.76 -8.20
C SER A 24 -12.47 -6.78 -7.54
N PRO A 25 -12.43 -6.87 -6.19
CA PRO A 25 -11.53 -7.78 -5.49
C PRO A 25 -11.61 -9.24 -5.95
N LYS A 26 -12.78 -9.72 -6.39
CA LYS A 26 -12.97 -11.11 -6.83
C LYS A 26 -12.07 -11.49 -8.01
N ASN A 27 -11.80 -10.55 -8.91
CA ASN A 27 -11.03 -10.79 -10.13
C ASN A 27 -9.67 -10.08 -10.12
N ILE A 28 -9.30 -9.42 -9.02
CA ILE A 28 -8.10 -8.56 -8.96
C ILE A 28 -6.78 -9.33 -9.03
N ASN A 29 -6.81 -10.63 -8.71
CA ASN A 29 -5.65 -11.52 -8.82
C ASN A 29 -5.60 -12.25 -10.19
N ASN A 30 -6.59 -12.07 -11.07
CA ASN A 30 -6.57 -12.68 -12.40
C ASN A 30 -5.93 -11.72 -13.43
N ILE A 31 -4.63 -11.89 -13.66
CA ILE A 31 -3.83 -11.02 -14.54
C ILE A 31 -4.38 -11.00 -15.97
N ASP A 32 -4.77 -12.15 -16.52
CA ASP A 32 -5.25 -12.22 -17.91
C ASP A 32 -6.59 -11.52 -18.08
N PHE A 33 -7.47 -11.63 -17.08
CA PHE A 33 -8.71 -10.86 -17.03
C PHE A 33 -8.44 -9.35 -17.01
N ILE A 34 -7.45 -8.90 -16.23
CA ILE A 34 -7.10 -7.48 -16.11
C ILE A 34 -6.50 -6.94 -17.41
N LYS A 35 -5.61 -7.68 -18.07
CA LYS A 35 -4.98 -7.26 -19.33
C LYS A 35 -5.99 -6.98 -20.44
N ASN A 36 -7.11 -7.70 -20.44
CA ASN A 36 -8.16 -7.55 -21.44
C ASN A 36 -9.18 -6.45 -21.09
N ARG A 37 -9.05 -5.78 -19.94
CA ARG A 37 -9.96 -4.69 -19.55
C ARG A 37 -9.51 -3.36 -20.13
N THR A 38 -10.50 -2.52 -20.44
CA THR A 38 -10.29 -1.13 -20.84
C THR A 38 -9.94 -0.28 -19.62
N ASN A 39 -8.83 0.45 -19.69
CA ASN A 39 -8.42 1.41 -18.66
C ASN A 39 -9.04 2.78 -18.92
N ASN A 40 -9.45 3.47 -17.85
CA ASN A 40 -9.84 4.88 -17.92
C ASN A 40 -8.61 5.77 -17.88
N ILE A 41 -8.11 6.15 -19.07
CA ILE A 41 -6.89 6.96 -19.25
C ILE A 41 -6.95 8.29 -18.49
N SER A 42 -8.14 8.89 -18.33
CA SER A 42 -8.28 10.17 -17.60
C SER A 42 -7.77 10.08 -16.15
N THR A 43 -7.82 8.89 -15.56
CA THR A 43 -7.40 8.65 -14.17
C THR A 43 -5.87 8.58 -14.00
N TYR A 44 -5.10 8.51 -15.09
CA TYR A 44 -3.63 8.56 -15.03
C TYR A 44 -3.14 9.91 -14.53
N SER A 45 -3.91 10.98 -14.78
CA SER A 45 -3.63 12.34 -14.28
C SER A 45 -3.57 12.43 -12.75
N PHE A 46 -4.18 11.47 -12.02
CA PHE A 46 -4.13 11.42 -10.57
C PHE A 46 -2.76 10.98 -10.01
N GLY A 47 -1.92 10.36 -10.84
CA GLY A 47 -0.59 9.87 -10.45
C GLY A 47 -0.61 8.67 -9.48
N LEU A 48 0.55 8.37 -8.89
CA LEU A 48 0.75 7.28 -7.93
C LEU A 48 1.10 7.80 -6.53
N SER A 49 0.12 7.95 -5.65
CA SER A 49 0.31 8.38 -4.26
C SER A 49 1.40 7.57 -3.52
N THR A 50 2.64 8.09 -3.48
CA THR A 50 3.85 7.37 -3.03
C THR A 50 3.90 7.24 -1.52
N LEU A 51 3.51 8.28 -0.80
CA LEU A 51 3.39 8.29 0.66
C LEU A 51 2.48 7.16 1.15
N HIS A 52 1.26 7.10 0.59
CA HIS A 52 0.30 6.07 0.99
C HIS A 52 0.65 4.70 0.42
N ALA A 53 1.33 4.61 -0.73
CA ALA A 53 1.72 3.34 -1.32
C ALA A 53 2.50 2.46 -0.33
N ARG A 54 3.53 3.02 0.32
CA ARG A 54 4.36 2.26 1.26
C ARG A 54 3.54 1.72 2.44
N ILE A 55 2.67 2.54 3.01
CA ILE A 55 1.79 2.14 4.11
C ILE A 55 0.81 1.04 3.65
N ARG A 56 0.20 1.19 2.47
CA ARG A 56 -0.76 0.21 1.93
C ARG A 56 -0.12 -1.15 1.61
N PHE A 57 1.11 -1.16 1.10
CA PHE A 57 1.86 -2.38 0.87
C PHE A 57 2.20 -3.08 2.19
N PHE A 58 2.63 -2.31 3.20
CA PHE A 58 2.86 -2.85 4.54
C PHE A 58 1.58 -3.44 5.15
N GLU A 59 0.47 -2.69 5.15
CA GLU A 59 -0.83 -3.16 5.64
C GLU A 59 -1.29 -4.44 4.93
N CYS A 60 -1.08 -4.52 3.60
CA CYS A 60 -1.36 -5.72 2.82
C CYS A 60 -0.60 -6.94 3.37
N LEU A 61 0.71 -6.83 3.51
CA LEU A 61 1.56 -7.92 4.00
C LEU A 61 1.21 -8.30 5.44
N MET A 62 0.97 -7.33 6.32
CA MET A 62 0.53 -7.62 7.69
C MET A 62 -0.79 -8.38 7.71
N HIS A 63 -1.75 -7.99 6.87
CA HIS A 63 -3.02 -8.69 6.77
C HIS A 63 -2.89 -10.10 6.19
N ILE A 64 -1.95 -10.36 5.29
CA ILE A 64 -1.60 -11.71 4.83
C ILE A 64 -0.99 -12.50 5.99
N SER A 65 0.00 -11.92 6.69
CA SER A 65 0.68 -12.56 7.82
C SER A 65 -0.30 -13.00 8.91
N TYR A 66 -1.25 -12.15 9.28
CA TYR A 66 -2.28 -12.47 10.27
C TYR A 66 -3.24 -13.59 9.85
N ARG A 67 -3.29 -13.91 8.55
CA ARG A 67 -4.20 -14.90 7.96
C ARG A 67 -3.48 -16.15 7.44
N LEU A 68 -2.18 -16.30 7.68
CA LEU A 68 -1.42 -17.44 7.16
C LEU A 68 -1.97 -18.81 7.61
N GLU A 69 -2.61 -18.87 8.77
CA GLU A 69 -3.25 -20.09 9.29
C GLU A 69 -4.60 -20.39 8.58
N VAL A 70 -5.38 -19.37 8.27
CA VAL A 70 -6.73 -19.52 7.69
C VAL A 70 -6.69 -19.58 6.16
N LYS A 71 -5.76 -18.84 5.53
CA LYS A 71 -5.60 -18.69 4.08
C LYS A 71 -6.90 -18.34 3.35
N LYS A 72 -7.66 -17.38 3.88
CA LYS A 72 -8.88 -16.82 3.26
C LYS A 72 -8.88 -15.31 3.36
N TRP A 73 -9.36 -14.64 2.32
CA TRP A 73 -9.53 -13.18 2.33
C TRP A 73 -10.58 -12.72 3.35
N GLN A 74 -11.78 -13.32 3.32
CA GLN A 74 -12.86 -13.07 4.27
C GLN A 74 -12.91 -14.13 5.37
N MET A 75 -13.03 -13.67 6.62
CA MET A 75 -13.19 -14.53 7.80
C MET A 75 -14.61 -14.38 8.31
N ARG A 76 -15.41 -15.44 8.18
CA ARG A 76 -16.83 -15.44 8.53
C ARG A 76 -17.09 -16.18 9.82
N SER A 77 -16.36 -17.27 10.06
CA SER A 77 -16.57 -18.11 11.25
C SER A 77 -15.94 -17.49 12.51
N LYS A 78 -16.38 -17.97 13.68
CA LYS A 78 -15.84 -17.50 14.97
C LYS A 78 -14.42 -18.02 15.18
N GLU A 79 -14.16 -19.24 14.76
CA GLU A 79 -12.87 -19.93 14.84
C GLU A 79 -11.83 -19.21 13.97
N GLU A 80 -12.20 -18.83 12.74
CA GLU A 80 -11.33 -18.04 11.84
C GLU A 80 -10.94 -16.69 12.46
N LYS A 81 -11.91 -16.01 13.09
CA LYS A 81 -11.66 -14.72 13.77
C LYS A 81 -10.76 -14.89 15.00
N GLN A 82 -10.89 -15.99 15.73
CA GLN A 82 -10.04 -16.31 16.87
C GLN A 82 -8.60 -16.60 16.45
N SER A 83 -8.38 -17.45 15.43
CA SER A 83 -7.04 -17.70 14.87
C SER A 83 -6.39 -16.41 14.37
N PHE A 84 -7.14 -15.59 13.63
CA PHE A 84 -6.65 -14.27 13.18
C PHE A 84 -6.22 -13.38 14.35
N GLN A 85 -7.03 -13.27 15.40
CA GLN A 85 -6.72 -12.40 16.53
C GLN A 85 -5.52 -12.94 17.34
N ALA A 86 -5.42 -14.26 17.51
CA ALA A 86 -4.29 -14.91 18.16
C ALA A 86 -2.99 -14.62 17.39
N ARG A 87 -2.99 -14.87 16.08
CA ARG A 87 -1.81 -14.61 15.24
C ARG A 87 -1.47 -13.13 15.15
N LYS A 88 -2.46 -12.25 15.01
CA LYS A 88 -2.25 -10.79 15.04
C LYS A 88 -1.57 -10.34 16.33
N THR A 89 -2.03 -10.83 17.48
CA THR A 89 -1.44 -10.51 18.79
C THR A 89 -0.01 -11.02 18.90
N TYR A 90 0.23 -12.27 18.46
CA TYR A 90 1.56 -12.87 18.43
C TYR A 90 2.54 -12.03 17.61
N ILE A 91 2.18 -11.66 16.38
CA ILE A 91 3.04 -10.88 15.48
C ILE A 91 3.31 -9.48 16.06
N ILE A 92 2.29 -8.79 16.59
CA ILE A 92 2.47 -7.46 17.22
C ILE A 92 3.47 -7.54 18.39
N ASN A 93 3.34 -8.57 19.24
CA ASN A 93 4.24 -8.76 20.37
C ASN A 93 5.67 -9.09 19.91
N LEU A 94 5.81 -9.87 18.84
CA LEU A 94 7.12 -10.22 18.28
C LEU A 94 7.83 -8.99 17.69
N PHE A 95 7.12 -8.15 16.93
CA PHE A 95 7.65 -6.86 16.47
C PHE A 95 8.09 -5.97 17.63
N ARG A 96 7.30 -5.89 18.69
CA ARG A 96 7.66 -5.09 19.86
C ARG A 96 8.88 -5.66 20.60
N LYS A 97 8.96 -6.98 20.73
CA LYS A 97 10.02 -7.68 21.47
C LYS A 97 11.36 -7.65 20.73
N GLU A 98 11.36 -8.02 19.45
CA GLU A 98 12.59 -8.20 18.67
C GLU A 98 13.13 -6.88 18.12
N VAL A 99 12.25 -5.93 17.77
CA VAL A 99 12.67 -4.70 17.06
C VAL A 99 12.18 -3.41 17.72
N GLY A 100 11.41 -3.49 18.79
CA GLY A 100 10.94 -2.31 19.54
C GLY A 100 9.85 -1.50 18.82
N ILE A 101 9.30 -1.99 17.71
CA ILE A 101 8.33 -1.25 16.89
C ILE A 101 6.90 -1.64 17.30
N ILE A 102 6.05 -0.64 17.50
CA ILE A 102 4.62 -0.82 17.79
C ILE A 102 3.85 -0.76 16.48
N ILE A 103 3.15 -1.84 16.13
CA ILE A 103 2.36 -1.92 14.89
C ILE A 103 0.89 -2.22 15.18
N SER A 104 0.01 -1.86 14.24
CA SER A 104 -1.42 -2.17 14.24
C SER A 104 -2.21 -1.69 15.46
N GLN A 105 -1.76 -0.60 16.10
CA GLN A 105 -2.46 0.06 17.20
C GLN A 105 -3.00 1.43 16.77
N PRO A 106 -4.23 1.81 17.16
CA PRO A 106 -4.75 3.15 16.92
C PRO A 106 -3.99 4.18 17.78
N LYS A 107 -3.71 5.37 17.22
CA LYS A 107 -3.15 6.51 17.98
C LYS A 107 -4.28 7.39 18.51
N GLN A 108 -4.09 8.03 19.66
CA GLN A 108 -5.04 9.03 20.16
C GLN A 108 -5.16 10.19 19.17
N GLY A 109 -6.40 10.55 18.81
CA GLY A 109 -6.71 11.58 17.81
C GLY A 109 -6.99 11.00 16.43
N SER A 110 -5.94 10.60 15.69
CA SER A 110 -6.09 10.06 14.32
C SER A 110 -4.88 9.23 13.90
N GLY A 111 -5.12 8.24 13.04
CA GLY A 111 -4.10 7.38 12.46
C GLY A 111 -3.85 6.10 13.26
N SER A 112 -2.89 5.33 12.77
CA SER A 112 -2.43 4.12 13.43
C SER A 112 -0.91 4.14 13.57
N SER A 113 -0.37 3.17 14.31
CA SER A 113 1.07 2.95 14.41
C SER A 113 1.67 2.33 13.13
N ASN A 114 0.85 2.01 12.13
CA ASN A 114 1.27 1.68 10.77
C ASN A 114 1.54 2.97 9.98
N ASP A 115 2.48 3.78 10.45
CA ASP A 115 2.88 5.01 9.76
C ASP A 115 4.04 4.77 8.78
N GLY A 116 4.46 5.83 8.09
CA GLY A 116 5.52 5.78 7.10
C GLY A 116 6.86 5.29 7.66
N ASN A 117 7.14 5.52 8.95
CA ASN A 117 8.40 5.09 9.56
C ASN A 117 8.38 3.58 9.82
N THR A 118 7.28 3.06 10.38
CA THR A 118 7.07 1.62 10.54
C THR A 118 7.18 0.89 9.20
N ALA A 119 6.50 1.40 8.18
CA ALA A 119 6.52 0.78 6.86
C ALA A 119 7.89 0.88 6.18
N ARG A 120 8.63 1.99 6.35
CA ARG A 120 10.00 2.15 5.84
C ARG A 120 10.94 1.09 6.44
N TRP A 121 10.96 0.99 7.78
CA TRP A 121 11.80 0.00 8.47
C TRP A 121 11.51 -1.42 7.97
N PHE A 122 10.23 -1.76 7.79
CA PHE A 122 9.81 -3.08 7.35
C PHE A 122 10.41 -3.48 5.99
N PHE A 123 10.41 -2.56 5.02
CA PHE A 123 10.93 -2.84 3.67
C PHE A 123 12.46 -2.71 3.57
N GLU A 124 13.10 -1.95 4.47
CA GLU A 124 14.57 -1.86 4.56
C GLU A 124 15.19 -3.12 5.18
N ASN A 125 14.42 -3.87 5.98
CA ASN A 125 14.89 -5.07 6.69
C ASN A 125 14.10 -6.33 6.26
N PRO A 126 14.14 -6.73 4.97
CA PRO A 126 13.29 -7.79 4.45
C PRO A 126 13.51 -9.15 5.13
N MET A 127 14.75 -9.46 5.56
CA MET A 127 15.06 -10.69 6.29
C MET A 127 14.32 -10.79 7.63
N LEU A 128 14.51 -9.80 8.51
CA LEU A 128 13.84 -9.75 9.82
C LEU A 128 12.32 -9.65 9.66
N SER A 129 11.84 -8.86 8.70
CA SER A 129 10.42 -8.75 8.38
C SER A 129 9.84 -10.10 7.97
N ALA A 130 10.53 -10.87 7.12
CA ALA A 130 10.10 -12.20 6.69
C ALA A 130 10.09 -13.19 7.86
N GLU A 131 11.12 -13.18 8.70
CA GLU A 131 11.25 -14.04 9.88
C GLU A 131 10.11 -13.80 10.87
N ILE A 132 9.85 -12.53 11.21
CA ILE A 132 8.79 -12.15 12.15
C ILE A 132 7.41 -12.49 11.57
N THR A 133 7.17 -12.19 10.29
CA THR A 133 5.83 -12.32 9.69
C THR A 133 5.50 -13.70 9.13
N GLY A 134 6.52 -14.52 8.87
CA GLY A 134 6.40 -15.80 8.15
C GLY A 134 6.07 -15.63 6.67
N LEU A 135 6.42 -14.50 6.06
CA LEU A 135 6.15 -14.21 4.65
C LEU A 135 7.37 -14.51 3.76
N ASN A 136 7.13 -14.62 2.45
CA ASN A 136 8.17 -14.81 1.46
C ASN A 136 9.06 -13.57 1.40
N ILE A 137 10.36 -13.76 1.68
CA ILE A 137 11.36 -12.69 1.72
C ILE A 137 11.52 -11.99 0.36
N GLU A 138 11.48 -12.75 -0.74
CA GLU A 138 11.62 -12.19 -2.08
C GLU A 138 10.48 -11.20 -2.37
N LEU A 139 9.24 -11.55 -2.03
CA LEU A 139 8.11 -10.64 -2.20
C LEU A 139 8.29 -9.33 -1.42
N ILE A 140 8.75 -9.41 -0.17
CA ILE A 140 9.01 -8.22 0.66
C ILE A 140 10.09 -7.36 0.02
N SER A 141 11.22 -7.96 -0.40
CA SER A 141 12.31 -7.25 -1.07
C SER A 141 11.85 -6.60 -2.38
N ARG A 142 11.07 -7.31 -3.20
CA ARG A 142 10.55 -6.80 -4.47
C ARG A 142 9.59 -5.63 -4.27
N PHE A 143 8.72 -5.71 -3.27
CA PHE A 143 7.89 -4.57 -2.86
C PHE A 143 8.73 -3.38 -2.41
N GLY A 144 9.77 -3.60 -1.61
CA GLY A 144 10.72 -2.55 -1.21
C GLY A 144 11.37 -1.85 -2.41
N VAL A 145 11.84 -2.61 -3.40
CA VAL A 145 12.45 -2.07 -4.64
C VAL A 145 11.45 -1.25 -5.45
N ILE A 146 10.23 -1.75 -5.64
CA ILE A 146 9.17 -1.02 -6.37
C ILE A 146 8.85 0.30 -5.68
N LEU A 147 8.64 0.27 -4.35
CA LEU A 147 8.33 1.44 -3.54
C LEU A 147 9.48 2.46 -3.53
N THR A 148 10.73 1.99 -3.52
CA THR A 148 11.91 2.87 -3.63
C THR A 148 12.01 3.49 -5.00
N THR A 149 11.72 2.72 -6.06
CA THR A 149 11.79 3.18 -7.45
C THR A 149 10.77 4.29 -7.72
N ILE A 150 9.52 4.13 -7.28
CA ILE A 150 8.51 5.18 -7.47
C ILE A 150 8.77 6.44 -6.63
N SER A 151 9.51 6.29 -5.52
CA SER A 151 9.87 7.39 -4.62
C SER A 151 11.28 7.96 -4.81
N CYS A 152 12.01 7.57 -5.86
CA CYS A 152 13.40 7.99 -6.02
C CYS A 152 13.57 9.44 -6.51
N GLY A 153 12.53 10.03 -7.12
CA GLY A 153 12.59 11.38 -7.69
C GLY A 153 13.31 11.50 -9.03
N PHE A 154 13.73 10.38 -9.63
CA PHE A 154 14.39 10.29 -10.93
C PHE A 154 13.52 9.59 -11.98
N HIS A 155 13.89 9.71 -13.25
CA HIS A 155 13.24 8.98 -14.32
C HIS A 155 13.49 7.48 -14.20
N THR A 156 12.41 6.72 -14.19
CA THR A 156 12.44 5.25 -14.09
C THR A 156 12.61 4.62 -15.48
N ASN A 157 13.43 3.57 -15.59
CA ASN A 157 13.44 2.72 -16.78
C ASN A 157 12.11 1.96 -16.86
N ILE A 158 11.26 2.40 -17.80
CA ILE A 158 9.89 1.93 -17.96
C ILE A 158 9.82 0.43 -18.25
N LEU A 159 10.65 -0.08 -19.15
CA LEU A 159 10.64 -1.51 -19.53
C LEU A 159 11.09 -2.40 -18.38
N ALA A 160 12.13 -1.96 -17.65
CA ALA A 160 12.62 -2.70 -16.48
C ALA A 160 11.57 -2.70 -15.36
N PHE A 161 10.93 -1.56 -15.10
CA PHE A 161 9.87 -1.46 -14.10
C PHE A 161 8.66 -2.33 -14.45
N GLU A 162 8.21 -2.29 -15.71
CA GLU A 162 7.07 -3.08 -16.19
C GLU A 162 7.30 -4.58 -15.98
N LYS A 163 8.47 -5.09 -16.41
CA LYS A 163 8.85 -6.48 -16.21
C LYS A 163 8.91 -6.82 -14.71
N TYR A 164 9.58 -5.98 -13.92
CA TYR A 164 9.78 -6.23 -12.50
C TYR A 164 8.45 -6.24 -11.73
N ALA A 165 7.55 -5.31 -12.02
CA ALA A 165 6.22 -5.21 -11.42
C ALA A 165 5.33 -6.40 -11.80
N MET A 166 5.32 -6.79 -13.08
CA MET A 166 4.57 -7.95 -13.56
C MET A 166 5.05 -9.26 -12.92
N ASP A 167 6.36 -9.48 -12.84
CA ASP A 167 6.93 -10.67 -12.21
C ASP A 167 6.64 -10.69 -10.69
N THR A 168 6.62 -9.51 -10.05
CA THR A 168 6.22 -9.39 -8.64
C THR A 168 4.73 -9.70 -8.43
N ALA A 169 3.86 -9.29 -9.36
CA ALA A 169 2.43 -9.63 -9.31
C ALA A 169 2.22 -11.15 -9.42
N LYS A 170 2.95 -11.82 -10.30
CA LYS A 170 2.92 -13.29 -10.42
C LYS A 170 3.41 -13.97 -9.14
N LEU A 171 4.53 -13.53 -8.58
CA LEU A 171 5.06 -14.07 -7.31
C LEU A 171 4.06 -13.90 -6.16
N TYR A 172 3.39 -12.75 -6.07
CA TYR A 172 2.34 -12.53 -5.09
C TYR A 172 1.20 -13.55 -5.26
N ILE A 173 0.72 -13.75 -6.48
CA ILE A 173 -0.38 -14.68 -6.77
C ILE A 173 0.05 -16.10 -6.43
N GLU A 174 1.24 -16.52 -6.82
CA GLU A 174 1.79 -17.85 -6.53
C GLU A 174 1.73 -18.19 -5.03
N HIS A 175 2.16 -17.27 -4.16
CA HIS A 175 2.19 -17.51 -2.71
C HIS A 175 0.88 -17.18 -1.98
N TYR A 176 0.14 -16.17 -2.45
CA TYR A 176 -0.93 -15.52 -1.70
C TYR A 176 -2.22 -15.29 -2.51
N ASN A 177 -2.51 -16.12 -3.52
CA ASN A 177 -3.71 -15.98 -4.36
C ASN A 177 -5.03 -15.88 -3.55
N TRP A 178 -5.08 -16.54 -2.39
CA TRP A 178 -6.24 -16.55 -1.49
C TRP A 178 -6.52 -15.19 -0.82
N TYR A 179 -5.60 -14.23 -0.91
CA TYR A 179 -5.79 -12.85 -0.45
C TYR A 179 -5.82 -11.89 -1.64
N TYR A 180 -6.96 -11.26 -1.87
CA TYR A 180 -7.12 -10.28 -2.94
C TYR A 180 -6.25 -9.05 -2.69
N MET A 181 -5.43 -8.68 -3.68
CA MET A 181 -4.59 -7.48 -3.61
C MET A 181 -5.45 -6.24 -3.32
N PRO A 182 -5.05 -5.35 -2.40
CA PRO A 182 -5.68 -4.05 -2.27
C PRO A 182 -5.56 -3.24 -3.56
N ALA A 183 -6.54 -2.36 -3.83
CA ALA A 183 -6.57 -1.56 -5.05
C ALA A 183 -5.28 -0.74 -5.28
N SER A 184 -4.64 -0.23 -4.22
CA SER A 184 -3.35 0.48 -4.31
C SER A 184 -2.19 -0.42 -4.75
N VAL A 185 -2.13 -1.66 -4.25
CA VAL A 185 -1.10 -2.64 -4.62
C VAL A 185 -1.28 -3.04 -6.08
N HIS A 186 -2.51 -3.42 -6.43
CA HIS A 186 -2.87 -3.75 -7.80
C HIS A 186 -2.56 -2.61 -8.77
N LYS A 187 -2.95 -1.37 -8.44
CA LYS A 187 -2.68 -0.19 -9.26
C LYS A 187 -1.18 -0.05 -9.57
N ILE A 188 -0.32 -0.17 -8.55
CA ILE A 188 1.12 0.01 -8.75
C ILE A 188 1.72 -1.14 -9.56
N LEU A 189 1.31 -2.38 -9.30
CA LEU A 189 1.88 -3.55 -9.98
C LEU A 189 1.40 -3.69 -11.44
N LEU A 190 0.13 -3.38 -11.72
CA LEU A 190 -0.50 -3.66 -13.03
C LEU A 190 -0.67 -2.41 -13.90
N HIS A 191 -0.76 -1.23 -13.28
CA HIS A 191 -1.00 0.04 -13.98
C HIS A 191 0.10 1.08 -13.71
N GLY A 192 1.05 0.79 -12.82
CA GLY A 192 2.08 1.75 -12.42
C GLY A 192 2.91 2.23 -13.61
N THR A 193 3.24 1.32 -14.52
CA THR A 193 3.96 1.65 -15.76
C THR A 193 3.21 2.65 -16.64
N ASP A 194 1.90 2.45 -16.84
CA ASP A 194 1.09 3.33 -17.68
C ASP A 194 0.95 4.73 -17.07
N VAL A 195 0.81 4.79 -15.74
CA VAL A 195 0.79 6.06 -15.01
C VAL A 195 2.16 6.75 -15.10
N ILE A 196 3.27 6.02 -14.93
CA ILE A 196 4.64 6.57 -15.08
C ILE A 196 4.85 7.13 -16.49
N LYS A 197 4.42 6.41 -17.53
CA LYS A 197 4.49 6.86 -18.94
C LYS A 197 3.70 8.16 -19.16
N HIS A 198 2.60 8.36 -18.44
CA HIS A 198 1.74 9.52 -18.58
C HIS A 198 2.23 10.75 -17.80
N CYS A 199 3.04 10.56 -16.76
CA CYS A 199 3.59 11.66 -15.96
C CYS A 199 4.75 12.35 -16.68
N LEU A 200 4.68 13.68 -16.81
CA LEU A 200 5.77 14.49 -17.37
C LEU A 200 7.01 14.52 -16.45
N LEU A 201 6.78 14.58 -15.15
CA LEU A 201 7.81 14.63 -14.12
C LEU A 201 7.91 13.28 -13.39
N PRO A 202 9.08 12.96 -12.80
CA PRO A 202 9.21 11.82 -11.89
C PRO A 202 8.12 11.83 -10.82
N ILE A 203 7.55 10.65 -10.52
CA ILE A 203 6.37 10.53 -9.64
C ILE A 203 6.57 11.23 -8.30
N GLU A 204 7.72 11.04 -7.65
CA GLU A 204 7.95 11.63 -6.33
C GLU A 204 7.93 13.16 -6.35
N GLN A 205 8.31 13.80 -7.47
CA GLN A 205 8.22 15.26 -7.61
C GLN A 205 6.76 15.75 -7.68
N LEU A 206 5.81 14.86 -7.94
CA LEU A 206 4.37 15.12 -7.99
C LEU A 206 3.64 14.69 -6.69
N SER A 207 4.39 14.15 -5.71
CA SER A 207 3.91 13.55 -4.46
C SER A 207 3.01 14.48 -3.64
N GLU A 208 2.01 13.89 -2.97
CA GLU A 208 1.19 14.62 -2.00
C GLU A 208 1.90 14.90 -0.67
N GLU A 209 3.05 14.28 -0.39
CA GLU A 209 3.74 14.36 0.91
C GLU A 209 4.07 15.80 1.31
N ALA A 210 4.57 16.62 0.37
CA ALA A 210 4.87 18.02 0.63
C ALA A 210 3.62 18.84 1.04
N SER A 211 2.46 18.52 0.44
CA SER A 211 1.20 19.16 0.79
C SER A 211 0.66 18.66 2.13
N GLU A 212 0.73 17.36 2.40
CA GLU A 212 0.26 16.77 3.65
C GLU A 212 1.10 17.23 4.86
N ALA A 213 2.43 17.36 4.68
CA ALA A 213 3.33 17.88 5.71
C ALA A 213 2.95 19.30 6.14
N ARG A 214 2.39 20.13 5.24
CA ARG A 214 1.89 21.46 5.59
C ARG A 214 0.75 21.45 6.60
N ASN A 215 0.03 20.33 6.79
CA ASN A 215 -0.99 20.24 7.84
C ASN A 215 -0.41 20.45 9.24
N LYS A 216 0.87 20.08 9.45
CA LYS A 216 1.59 20.37 10.70
C LYS A 216 1.76 21.88 10.90
N HIS A 217 2.16 22.59 9.86
CA HIS A 217 2.27 24.06 9.88
C HIS A 217 0.90 24.71 10.05
N TYR A 218 -0.14 24.24 9.36
CA TYR A 218 -1.49 24.78 9.50
C TYR A 218 -1.99 24.73 10.95
N LYS A 219 -1.81 23.58 11.63
CA LYS A 219 -2.15 23.44 13.06
C LYS A 219 -1.35 24.42 13.92
N SER A 220 -0.03 24.49 13.71
CA SER A 220 0.84 25.42 14.44
C SER A 220 0.46 26.88 14.21
N PHE A 221 0.18 27.27 12.96
CA PHE A 221 -0.26 28.61 12.59
C PHE A 221 -1.59 28.97 13.23
N ARG A 222 -2.57 28.07 13.17
CA ARG A 222 -3.85 28.26 13.85
C ARG A 222 -3.70 28.32 15.38
N GLU A 223 -2.72 27.65 15.95
CA GLU A 223 -2.49 27.66 17.40
C GLU A 223 -1.76 28.92 17.88
N HIS A 224 -0.73 29.38 17.17
CA HIS A 224 0.18 30.41 17.68
C HIS A 224 0.11 31.75 16.93
N PHE A 225 -0.48 31.79 15.73
CA PHE A 225 -0.37 32.94 14.82
C PHE A 225 -1.71 33.47 14.29
N THR A 226 -2.85 32.98 14.80
CA THR A 226 -4.18 33.52 14.46
C THR A 226 -4.83 34.22 15.65
N ARG A 227 -5.61 35.27 15.37
CA ARG A 227 -6.51 35.85 16.38
C ARG A 227 -7.45 34.77 16.92
N LYS A 228 -7.60 34.70 18.24
CA LYS A 228 -8.43 33.70 18.95
C LYS A 228 -9.84 34.19 19.17
N THR A 229 -10.41 34.72 18.10
CA THR A 229 -11.77 35.25 18.06
C THR A 229 -12.52 34.50 16.96
N SER A 230 -13.76 34.13 17.23
CA SER A 230 -14.66 33.45 16.30
C SER A 230 -14.97 34.30 15.06
#